data_AF-A0A031FNZ4-F1
#
_entry.id   AF-A0A031FNZ4-F1
#
_cell.length_a   1.000
_cell.length_b   1.000
_cell.length_c   1.000
_cell.angle_alpha   90.00
_cell.angle_beta   90.00
_cell.angle_gamma   90.00
#
_symmetry.space_group_name_H-M   'P 1'
#
loop_
_entity.id
_entity.type
_entity.pdbx_description
1 polymer ?
#
loop_
_entity_poly.entity_id
_entity_poly.type
_entity_poly.pdbx_seq_one_letter_code
_entity_poly.pdbx_strand_id
1 'polypeptide(L)'
;MRVVVAVDGRRGQDLAVRLRDEEADVRAVVAACAPASAALDAMSTPEAAELLAELARADLLIVDGRPAALTAEVVAACDRMSVRIVPLCARSSDRRLAASLGLSPHEPDASAAELLAAPVSTRHVESSRGRVITVWGAHGAPGRTTLAIEVACALSTATNRVALVDADSHAPSIALAIGLADEGPGFAAACRQAERGALTVAELSRIASTLGEVDVLTGLNRPGRWPELSHPRVVSALDACRGWADDTVVDVAAPLERDEEIVSDLIDGPRRNAATLAALEAADTILAVVAADPVGVARFVRAWPDLRAAAGATPVRVVVNKVRAAALGVDARGQVRRTLERYTGATDVAFVPWDARGTDAAMLAARPITHVAPRSAVPTAVRRLVAESLAPRAAAEPTATRQARRRLARTA
;
A
#
# COMPACT_ATOMS: atom_id res chain seq x y z
N MET A 1 -5.30 9.25 36.76
CA MET A 1 -4.35 8.63 35.81
C MET A 1 -2.99 8.56 36.47
N ARG A 2 -2.36 7.39 36.54
CA ARG A 2 -1.08 7.14 37.20
C ARG A 2 0.06 7.43 36.23
N VAL A 3 0.96 8.34 36.58
CA VAL A 3 1.97 8.86 35.65
C VAL A 3 3.37 8.68 36.22
N VAL A 4 4.29 8.19 35.40
CA VAL A 4 5.73 8.24 35.65
C VAL A 4 6.35 9.28 34.73
N VAL A 5 7.17 10.17 35.29
CA VAL A 5 7.86 11.23 34.56
C VAL A 5 9.36 10.94 34.53
N ALA A 6 9.88 10.62 33.35
CA ALA A 6 11.30 10.38 33.10
C ALA A 6 11.91 11.56 32.32
N VAL A 7 12.11 12.68 33.03
CA VAL A 7 12.65 13.93 32.48
C VAL A 7 13.63 14.52 33.49
N ASP A 8 14.82 14.91 33.01
CA ASP A 8 15.92 15.33 33.89
C ASP A 8 15.64 16.65 34.64
N GLY A 9 16.08 16.68 35.90
CA GLY A 9 16.24 17.90 36.69
C GLY A 9 14.94 18.64 37.00
N ARG A 10 15.03 19.99 37.10
CA ARG A 10 13.88 20.86 37.45
C ARG A 10 12.72 20.73 36.47
N ARG A 11 13.00 20.45 35.19
CA ARG A 11 11.95 20.31 34.15
C ARG A 11 10.99 19.17 34.47
N GLY A 12 11.50 18.03 34.96
CA GLY A 12 10.65 16.91 35.40
C GLY A 12 9.83 17.26 36.65
N GLN A 13 10.42 18.00 37.59
CA GLN A 13 9.74 18.45 38.81
C GLN A 13 8.61 19.45 38.52
N ASP A 14 8.88 20.46 37.68
CA ASP A 14 7.90 21.46 37.29
C ASP A 14 6.74 20.83 36.49
N LEU A 15 7.05 19.87 35.61
CA LEU A 15 6.04 19.10 34.90
C LEU A 15 5.19 18.27 35.86
N ALA A 16 5.80 17.63 36.86
CA ALA A 16 5.06 16.86 37.87
C ALA A 16 4.11 17.73 38.70
N VAL A 17 4.45 18.99 38.98
CA VAL A 17 3.53 19.95 39.61
C VAL A 17 2.34 20.23 38.70
N ARG A 18 2.59 20.60 37.44
CA ARG A 18 1.52 20.88 36.45
C ARG A 18 0.60 19.68 36.23
N LEU A 19 1.13 18.45 36.26
CA LEU A 19 0.33 17.23 36.12
C LEU A 19 -0.56 16.98 37.33
N ARG A 20 -0.09 17.28 38.55
CA ARG A 20 -0.91 17.16 39.77
C ARG A 20 -2.01 18.20 39.83
N ASP A 21 -1.77 19.40 39.29
CA ASP A 21 -2.80 20.44 39.17
C ASP A 21 -3.94 20.00 38.23
N GLU A 22 -3.67 19.11 37.27
CA GLU A 22 -4.64 18.45 36.39
C GLU A 22 -5.15 17.10 36.96
N GLU A 23 -5.05 16.91 38.28
CA GLU A 23 -5.53 15.72 39.02
C GLU A 23 -4.86 14.38 38.60
N ALA A 24 -3.67 14.42 37.99
CA ALA A 24 -2.90 13.21 37.72
C ALA A 24 -2.12 12.72 38.95
N ASP A 25 -2.11 11.40 39.14
CA ASP A 25 -1.40 10.72 40.22
C ASP A 25 0.04 10.42 39.78
N VAL A 26 0.94 11.39 39.99
CA VAL A 26 2.36 11.26 39.62
C VAL A 26 3.07 10.35 40.63
N ARG A 27 3.35 9.11 40.20
CA ARG A 27 3.95 8.04 41.01
C ARG A 27 5.43 8.21 41.22
N ALA A 28 6.15 8.62 40.18
CA ALA A 28 7.58 8.81 40.24
C ALA A 28 8.05 9.90 39.27
N VAL A 29 9.09 10.62 39.68
CA VAL A 29 9.87 11.51 38.81
C VAL A 29 11.31 10.99 38.85
N VAL A 30 11.79 10.51 37.71
CA VAL A 30 13.07 9.81 37.58
C VAL A 30 13.97 10.47 36.53
N ALA A 31 15.24 10.12 36.52
CA ALA A 31 16.17 10.55 35.48
C ALA A 31 15.70 10.05 34.11
N ALA A 32 15.97 10.81 33.05
CA ALA A 32 15.43 10.55 31.72
C ALA A 32 15.80 9.16 31.17
N CYS A 33 17.02 8.70 31.43
CA CYS A 33 17.48 7.38 30.98
C CYS A 33 17.11 6.22 31.92
N ALA A 34 16.57 6.48 33.12
CA ALA A 34 16.31 5.43 34.10
C ALA A 34 15.36 4.33 33.59
N PRO A 35 14.26 4.64 32.86
CA PRO A 35 13.43 3.60 32.26
C PRO A 35 14.17 2.76 31.22
N ALA A 36 15.06 3.37 30.43
CA ALA A 36 15.85 2.67 29.41
C ALA A 36 16.85 1.71 30.03
N SER A 37 17.57 2.16 31.06
CA SER A 37 18.48 1.30 31.81
C SER A 37 17.73 0.15 32.50
N ALA A 38 16.59 0.43 33.12
CA ALA A 38 15.78 -0.58 33.79
C ALA A 38 15.19 -1.60 32.80
N ALA A 39 14.71 -1.15 31.63
CA ALA A 39 14.18 -2.03 30.59
C ALA A 39 15.25 -2.91 29.94
N LEU A 40 16.50 -2.42 29.86
CA LEU A 40 17.63 -3.18 29.33
C LEU A 40 18.10 -4.27 30.30
N ASP A 41 18.20 -3.96 31.59
CA ASP A 41 18.57 -4.92 32.63
C ASP A 41 17.86 -4.63 33.96
N ALA A 42 16.72 -5.31 34.15
CA ALA A 42 15.89 -5.19 35.34
C ALA A 42 16.56 -5.69 36.63
N MET A 43 17.58 -6.55 36.51
CA MET A 43 18.29 -7.14 37.65
C MET A 43 19.57 -6.39 38.01
N SER A 44 19.90 -5.34 37.24
CA SER A 44 21.12 -4.55 37.45
C SER A 44 21.16 -3.87 38.82
N THR A 45 20.05 -3.29 39.28
CA THR A 45 19.93 -2.67 40.61
C THR A 45 18.52 -2.84 41.21
N PRO A 46 18.38 -2.77 42.55
CA PRO A 46 17.06 -2.77 43.19
C PRO A 46 16.14 -1.64 42.68
N GLU A 47 16.71 -0.45 42.43
CA GLU A 47 15.97 0.71 41.93
C GLU A 47 15.42 0.49 40.52
N ALA A 48 16.11 -0.27 39.68
CA ALA A 48 15.64 -0.64 38.34
C ALA A 48 14.41 -1.56 38.41
N ALA A 49 14.44 -2.55 39.31
CA ALA A 49 13.31 -3.45 39.54
C ALA A 49 12.09 -2.71 40.12
N GLU A 50 12.32 -1.80 41.08
CA GLU A 50 11.27 -0.95 41.64
C GLU A 50 10.64 -0.03 40.59
N LEU A 51 11.46 0.60 39.74
CA LEU A 51 10.97 1.46 38.66
C LEU A 51 10.10 0.69 37.66
N LEU A 52 10.50 -0.52 37.27
CA LEU A 52 9.67 -1.36 36.40
C LEU A 52 8.36 -1.80 37.08
N ALA A 53 8.40 -2.09 38.38
CA ALA A 53 7.20 -2.41 39.15
C ALA A 53 6.23 -1.22 39.24
N GLU A 54 6.74 0.01 39.37
CA GLU A 54 5.93 1.23 39.30
C GLU A 54 5.41 1.52 37.90
N LEU A 55 6.24 1.31 36.86
CA LEU A 55 5.80 1.43 35.46
C LEU A 55 4.69 0.42 35.14
N ALA A 56 4.77 -0.82 35.62
CA ALA A 56 3.73 -1.82 35.45
C ALA A 56 2.38 -1.43 36.09
N ARG A 57 2.39 -0.47 37.01
CA ARG A 57 1.20 0.12 37.64
C ARG A 57 0.87 1.51 37.11
N ALA A 58 1.64 2.04 36.15
CA ALA A 58 1.36 3.34 35.56
C ALA A 58 0.37 3.20 34.40
N ASP A 59 -0.33 4.28 34.09
CA ASP A 59 -1.14 4.40 32.88
C ASP A 59 -0.34 5.15 31.78
N LEU A 60 0.64 5.96 32.18
CA LEU A 60 1.42 6.85 31.32
C LEU A 60 2.89 6.94 31.75
N LEU A 61 3.79 6.88 30.78
CA LEU A 61 5.19 7.29 30.89
C LEU A 61 5.41 8.54 30.03
N ILE A 62 5.71 9.67 30.67
CA ILE A 62 6.21 10.86 29.97
C ILE A 62 7.73 10.82 30.01
N VAL A 63 8.37 10.78 28.84
CA VAL A 63 9.81 10.54 28.72
C VAL A 63 10.46 11.54 27.77
N ASP A 64 11.73 11.85 28.01
CA ASP A 64 12.52 12.63 27.06
C ASP A 64 12.72 11.86 25.74
N GLY A 65 12.45 12.50 24.60
CA GLY A 65 12.53 11.88 23.28
C GLY A 65 13.94 11.64 22.74
N ARG A 66 14.98 11.90 23.53
CA ARG A 66 16.38 11.68 23.13
C ARG A 66 16.72 10.18 23.01
N PRO A 67 17.67 9.78 22.14
CA PRO A 67 18.08 8.39 21.95
C PRO A 67 18.53 7.65 23.22
N ALA A 68 19.03 8.37 24.24
CA ALA A 68 19.47 7.77 25.49
C ALA A 68 18.32 7.41 26.46
N ALA A 69 17.12 7.93 26.21
CA ALA A 69 15.94 7.77 27.07
C ALA A 69 14.81 7.02 26.35
N LEU A 70 14.64 7.28 25.05
CA LEU A 70 13.64 6.63 24.21
C LEU A 70 14.28 5.53 23.35
N THR A 71 14.35 4.32 23.89
CA THR A 71 14.90 3.14 23.21
C THR A 71 13.83 2.11 22.88
N ALA A 72 14.14 1.17 21.99
CA ALA A 72 13.24 0.08 21.62
C ALA A 72 12.88 -0.81 22.82
N GLU A 73 13.81 -0.97 23.77
CA GLU A 73 13.61 -1.76 24.99
C GLU A 73 12.55 -1.13 25.90
N VAL A 74 12.57 0.20 26.07
CA VAL A 74 11.53 0.92 26.83
C VAL A 74 10.18 0.79 26.15
N VAL A 75 10.14 0.95 24.83
CA VAL A 75 8.90 0.82 24.04
C VAL A 75 8.30 -0.57 24.24
N ALA A 76 9.11 -1.62 24.01
CA ALA A 76 8.66 -3.00 24.17
C ALA A 76 8.25 -3.32 25.62
N ALA A 77 8.92 -2.74 26.62
CA ALA A 77 8.54 -2.91 28.02
C ALA A 77 7.19 -2.25 28.32
N CYS A 78 6.97 -1.01 27.88
CA CYS A 78 5.72 -0.29 28.07
C CYS A 78 4.55 -0.97 27.34
N ASP A 79 4.77 -1.49 26.12
CA ASP A 79 3.76 -2.23 25.37
C ASP A 79 3.29 -3.48 26.13
N ARG A 80 4.23 -4.25 26.71
CA ARG A 80 3.89 -5.42 27.55
C ARG A 80 3.11 -5.04 28.81
N MET A 81 3.38 -3.86 29.36
CA MET A 81 2.73 -3.34 30.57
C MET A 81 1.46 -2.54 30.27
N SER A 82 1.10 -2.35 28.99
CA SER A 82 -0.01 -1.49 28.55
C SER A 82 0.12 -0.03 29.04
N VAL A 83 1.35 0.48 29.10
CA VAL A 83 1.67 1.87 29.50
C VAL A 83 1.79 2.73 28.26
N ARG A 84 1.03 3.84 28.20
CA ARG A 84 1.18 4.80 27.09
C ARG A 84 2.50 5.55 27.22
N ILE A 85 3.24 5.70 26.13
CA ILE A 85 4.44 6.55 26.08
C ILE A 85 4.10 7.91 25.46
N VAL A 86 4.54 8.99 26.12
CA VAL A 86 4.46 10.36 25.61
C VAL A 86 5.88 10.95 25.55
N PRO A 87 6.52 10.91 24.36
CA PRO A 87 7.87 11.45 24.19
C PRO A 87 7.85 12.97 24.03
N LEU A 88 8.65 13.66 24.84
CA LEU A 88 8.90 15.11 24.76
C LEU A 88 10.11 15.38 23.87
N CYS A 89 9.91 15.93 22.68
CA CYS A 89 10.95 16.06 21.65
C CYS A 89 11.30 17.52 21.35
N ALA A 90 12.47 17.97 21.83
CA ALA A 90 12.95 19.34 21.58
C ALA A 90 13.51 19.53 20.16
N ARG A 91 14.12 18.49 19.56
CA ARG A 91 14.78 18.57 18.25
C ARG A 91 14.02 17.80 17.18
N SER A 92 14.20 18.20 15.92
CA SER A 92 13.64 17.46 14.77
C SER A 92 14.15 16.02 14.67
N SER A 93 15.38 15.75 15.13
CA SER A 93 15.96 14.40 15.19
C SER A 93 15.19 13.50 16.15
N ASP A 94 14.80 14.03 17.30
CA ASP A 94 14.13 13.31 18.38
C ASP A 94 12.70 12.97 17.96
N ARG A 95 12.05 13.86 17.20
CA ARG A 95 10.74 13.59 16.58
C ARG A 95 10.78 12.48 15.55
N ARG A 96 11.82 12.46 14.71
CA ARG A 96 12.01 11.38 13.73
C ARG A 96 12.24 10.04 14.43
N LEU A 97 13.00 10.03 15.53
CA LEU A 97 13.17 8.84 16.35
C LEU A 97 11.83 8.36 16.93
N ALA A 98 11.07 9.24 17.60
CA ALA A 98 9.76 8.89 18.14
C ALA A 98 8.80 8.35 17.06
N ALA A 99 8.74 9.00 15.90
CA ALA A 99 7.93 8.54 14.78
C ALA A 99 8.38 7.18 14.24
N SER A 100 9.68 6.91 14.17
CA SER A 100 10.22 5.60 13.75
C SER A 100 9.86 4.46 14.72
N LEU A 101 9.57 4.80 15.99
CA LEU A 101 9.10 3.88 17.02
C LEU A 101 7.56 3.85 17.13
N GLY A 102 6.83 4.52 16.21
CA GLY A 102 5.37 4.55 16.20
C GLY A 102 4.74 5.48 17.25
N LEU A 103 5.52 6.38 17.86
CA LEU A 103 5.07 7.28 18.91
C LEU A 103 4.77 8.68 18.38
N SER A 104 3.76 9.34 18.95
CA SER A 104 3.43 10.74 18.63
C SER A 104 4.27 11.68 19.49
N PRO A 105 5.17 12.50 18.91
CA PRO A 105 6.02 13.42 19.66
C PRO A 105 5.23 14.65 20.13
N HIS A 106 5.53 15.11 21.35
CA HIS A 106 5.02 16.36 21.90
C HIS A 106 6.13 17.38 22.09
N GLU A 107 5.76 18.67 22.07
CA GLU A 107 6.67 19.74 22.43
C GLU A 107 7.09 19.63 23.91
N PRO A 108 8.31 20.00 24.28
CA PRO A 108 8.75 19.88 25.67
C PRO A 108 8.06 20.83 26.65
N ASP A 109 7.38 21.87 26.15
CA ASP A 109 6.57 22.85 26.89
C ASP A 109 5.06 22.61 26.76
N ALA A 110 4.64 21.50 26.13
CA ALA A 110 3.24 21.09 26.02
C ALA A 110 2.53 21.14 27.39
N SER A 111 1.23 21.48 27.34
CA SER A 111 0.41 21.64 28.54
C SER A 111 0.16 20.28 29.21
N ALA A 112 -0.01 20.26 30.54
CA ALA A 112 -0.32 19.02 31.26
C ALA A 112 -1.63 18.39 30.76
N ALA A 113 -2.67 19.21 30.48
CA ALA A 113 -3.91 18.77 29.86
C ALA A 113 -3.69 18.07 28.51
N GLU A 114 -2.78 18.56 27.65
CA GLU A 114 -2.46 17.93 26.36
C GLU A 114 -1.73 16.59 26.54
N LEU A 115 -0.78 16.52 27.48
CA LEU A 115 -0.02 15.30 27.75
C LEU A 115 -0.90 14.20 28.38
N LEU A 116 -1.87 14.61 29.20
CA LEU A 116 -2.82 13.73 29.88
C LEU A 116 -4.03 13.38 29.01
N ALA A 117 -4.40 14.23 28.06
CA ALA A 117 -5.52 13.98 27.17
C ALA A 117 -5.37 12.58 26.59
N ALA A 118 -6.42 11.76 26.74
CA ALA A 118 -6.51 10.47 26.07
C ALA A 118 -6.09 10.70 24.62
N PRO A 119 -5.23 9.84 24.04
CA PRO A 119 -4.83 10.04 22.65
C PRO A 119 -6.13 10.25 21.89
N VAL A 120 -6.26 11.39 21.19
CA VAL A 120 -7.37 11.55 20.26
C VAL A 120 -7.27 10.29 19.45
N SER A 121 -8.25 9.41 19.61
CA SER A 121 -8.31 8.23 18.81
C SER A 121 -8.59 8.80 17.42
N THR A 122 -7.52 9.15 16.69
CA THR A 122 -7.32 8.46 15.44
C THR A 122 -7.56 7.03 15.88
N ARG A 123 -8.76 6.53 15.54
CA ARG A 123 -8.94 5.08 15.53
C ARG A 123 -7.60 4.57 15.00
N HIS A 124 -7.06 3.51 15.57
CA HIS A 124 -6.45 2.56 14.66
C HIS A 124 -7.54 2.36 13.59
N VAL A 125 -7.48 3.14 12.50
CA VAL A 125 -7.86 2.68 11.20
C VAL A 125 -7.05 1.43 11.20
N GLU A 126 -7.70 0.28 11.43
CA GLU A 126 -7.12 -1.02 11.10
C GLU A 126 -6.31 -0.73 9.86
N SER A 127 -4.96 -0.74 9.98
CA SER A 127 -4.07 -0.15 8.98
C SER A 127 -4.61 -0.65 7.67
N SER A 128 -5.25 0.23 6.88
CA SER A 128 -6.19 -0.27 5.89
C SER A 128 -5.36 -1.07 4.95
N ARG A 129 -5.49 -2.40 5.02
CA ARG A 129 -4.62 -3.32 4.30
C ARG A 129 -4.58 -2.80 2.87
N GLY A 130 -3.40 -2.40 2.43
CA GLY A 130 -3.21 -1.77 1.14
C GLY A 130 -3.88 -2.60 0.06
N ARG A 131 -4.42 -1.94 -0.95
CA ARG A 131 -5.20 -2.59 -1.99
C ARG A 131 -4.29 -3.08 -3.11
N VAL A 132 -4.47 -4.31 -3.58
CA VAL A 132 -3.78 -4.84 -4.77
C VAL A 132 -4.70 -4.75 -5.97
N ILE A 133 -4.23 -4.04 -7.00
CA ILE A 133 -4.94 -3.82 -8.26
C ILE A 133 -4.15 -4.49 -9.38
N THR A 134 -4.61 -5.65 -9.83
CA THR A 134 -3.91 -6.41 -10.89
C THR A 134 -4.42 -6.02 -12.26
N VAL A 135 -3.51 -5.60 -13.14
CA VAL A 135 -3.79 -5.19 -14.52
C VAL A 135 -3.45 -6.35 -15.45
N TRP A 136 -4.48 -6.99 -15.98
CA TRP A 136 -4.37 -8.15 -16.86
C TRP A 136 -5.07 -7.87 -18.19
N GLY A 137 -4.65 -8.51 -19.27
CA GLY A 137 -5.35 -8.47 -20.55
C GLY A 137 -5.09 -9.72 -21.36
N ALA A 138 -6.05 -10.11 -22.20
CA ALA A 138 -5.88 -11.26 -23.08
C ALA A 138 -4.71 -11.08 -24.06
N HIS A 139 -4.22 -12.17 -24.64
CA HIS A 139 -3.11 -12.14 -25.60
C HIS A 139 -3.32 -11.10 -26.71
N GLY A 140 -2.32 -10.24 -26.88
CA GLY A 140 -2.39 -9.15 -27.86
C GLY A 140 -3.40 -8.07 -27.49
N ALA A 141 -3.70 -7.84 -26.20
CA ALA A 141 -4.31 -6.63 -25.67
C ALA A 141 -3.23 -5.55 -25.46
N PRO A 142 -2.89 -4.73 -26.47
CA PRO A 142 -1.81 -3.78 -26.33
C PRO A 142 -2.16 -2.67 -25.34
N GLY A 143 -1.16 -2.23 -24.59
CA GLY A 143 -1.25 -1.10 -23.67
C GLY A 143 -1.66 -1.45 -22.24
N ARG A 144 -1.63 -2.74 -21.85
CA ARG A 144 -1.76 -3.18 -20.45
C ARG A 144 -0.76 -2.46 -19.55
N THR A 145 0.53 -2.56 -19.86
CA THR A 145 1.61 -1.88 -19.13
C THR A 145 1.44 -0.36 -19.12
N THR A 146 1.06 0.25 -20.25
CA THR A 146 0.76 1.69 -20.31
C THR A 146 -0.38 2.07 -19.36
N LEU A 147 -1.46 1.28 -19.32
CA LEU A 147 -2.57 1.52 -18.40
C LEU A 147 -2.15 1.30 -16.95
N ALA A 148 -1.33 0.30 -16.63
CA ALA A 148 -0.82 0.08 -15.29
C ALA A 148 -0.03 1.30 -14.78
N ILE A 149 0.88 1.84 -15.61
CA ILE A 149 1.65 3.05 -15.32
C ILE A 149 0.71 4.26 -15.11
N GLU A 150 -0.20 4.51 -16.04
CA GLU A 150 -1.11 5.67 -15.95
C GLU A 150 -2.08 5.56 -14.77
N VAL A 151 -2.54 4.35 -14.43
CA VAL A 151 -3.39 4.10 -13.25
C VAL A 151 -2.61 4.36 -11.98
N ALA A 152 -1.36 3.88 -11.87
CA ALA A 152 -0.52 4.15 -10.72
C ALA A 152 -0.27 5.66 -10.53
N CYS A 153 0.07 6.38 -11.62
CA CYS A 153 0.24 7.82 -11.55
C CYS A 153 -1.07 8.57 -11.21
N ALA A 154 -2.23 8.09 -11.68
CA ALA A 154 -3.52 8.71 -11.38
C ALA A 154 -4.03 8.43 -9.95
N LEU A 155 -3.63 7.31 -9.34
CA LEU A 155 -3.90 6.99 -7.93
C LEU A 155 -2.98 7.74 -6.97
N SER A 156 -1.77 8.10 -7.41
CA SER A 156 -0.78 8.77 -6.58
C SER A 156 -1.21 10.21 -6.28
N THR A 157 -1.33 10.50 -4.99
CA THR A 157 -1.64 11.84 -4.46
C THR A 157 -0.83 12.07 -3.18
N ALA A 158 -0.80 13.31 -2.68
CA ALA A 158 -0.09 13.63 -1.44
C ALA A 158 -0.52 12.80 -0.21
N THR A 159 -1.71 12.17 -0.26
CA THR A 159 -2.27 11.37 0.83
C THR A 159 -2.48 9.90 0.44
N ASN A 160 -2.05 9.47 -0.75
CA ASN A 160 -2.23 8.10 -1.22
C ASN A 160 -0.91 7.59 -1.79
N ARG A 161 -0.22 6.75 -1.03
CA ARG A 161 1.04 6.12 -1.43
C ARG A 161 0.74 4.99 -2.40
N VAL A 162 1.43 4.99 -3.54
CA VAL A 162 1.18 4.03 -4.60
C VAL A 162 2.46 3.31 -4.96
N ALA A 163 2.37 1.99 -5.03
CA ALA A 163 3.39 1.13 -5.60
C ALA A 163 2.97 0.63 -6.99
N LEU A 164 3.93 0.53 -7.90
CA LEU A 164 3.79 -0.10 -9.20
C LEU A 164 4.74 -1.30 -9.28
N VAL A 165 4.19 -2.45 -9.64
CA VAL A 165 4.93 -3.72 -9.70
C VAL A 165 4.87 -4.27 -11.12
N ASP A 166 6.03 -4.62 -11.69
CA ASP A 166 6.11 -5.38 -12.93
C ASP A 166 6.29 -6.87 -12.60
N ALA A 167 5.19 -7.62 -12.69
CA ALA A 167 5.14 -9.05 -12.47
C ALA A 167 4.99 -9.83 -13.80
N ASP A 168 5.29 -9.21 -14.94
CA ASP A 168 5.27 -9.88 -16.24
C ASP A 168 6.49 -10.80 -16.39
N SER A 169 6.25 -12.11 -16.30
CA SER A 169 7.28 -13.15 -16.45
C SER A 169 7.65 -13.46 -17.91
N HIS A 170 6.96 -12.85 -18.88
CA HIS A 170 7.13 -13.08 -20.31
C HIS A 170 7.87 -11.94 -21.00
N ALA A 171 7.42 -10.70 -20.77
CA ALA A 171 7.92 -9.50 -21.42
C ALA A 171 7.82 -8.27 -20.49
N PRO A 172 8.58 -8.25 -19.38
CA PRO A 172 8.63 -7.10 -18.47
C PRO A 172 9.10 -5.86 -19.23
N SER A 173 8.44 -4.73 -18.99
CA SER A 173 8.63 -3.53 -19.81
C SER A 173 8.41 -2.22 -19.08
N ILE A 174 8.01 -2.22 -17.81
CA ILE A 174 7.81 -0.99 -17.05
C ILE A 174 9.10 -0.17 -17.01
N ALA A 175 10.22 -0.75 -16.57
CA ALA A 175 11.48 -0.03 -16.44
C ALA A 175 11.89 0.68 -17.75
N LEU A 176 11.73 0.01 -18.89
CA LEU A 176 12.01 0.56 -20.22
C LEU A 176 11.03 1.69 -20.58
N ALA A 177 9.74 1.51 -20.31
CA ALA A 177 8.70 2.49 -20.66
C ALA A 177 8.83 3.82 -19.90
N ILE A 178 9.37 3.79 -18.67
CA ILE A 178 9.53 4.96 -17.80
C ILE A 178 10.99 5.34 -17.51
N GLY A 179 11.94 4.78 -18.27
CA GLY A 179 13.34 5.22 -18.27
C GLY A 179 14.10 4.95 -16.96
N LEU A 180 13.69 3.92 -16.21
CA LEU A 180 14.40 3.52 -14.99
C LEU A 180 15.67 2.72 -15.34
N ALA A 181 16.73 2.95 -14.56
CA ALA A 181 17.98 2.21 -14.70
C ALA A 181 17.80 0.73 -14.31
N ASP A 182 18.56 -0.16 -14.96
CA ASP A 182 18.60 -1.59 -14.64
C ASP A 182 19.48 -1.86 -13.41
N GLU A 183 19.09 -1.31 -12.25
CA GLU A 183 19.75 -1.54 -10.96
C GLU A 183 19.39 -2.91 -10.34
N GLY A 184 18.71 -3.77 -11.12
CA GLY A 184 18.29 -5.11 -10.77
C GLY A 184 16.77 -5.27 -10.72
N PRO A 185 16.24 -6.51 -10.81
CA PRO A 185 14.80 -6.75 -10.82
C PRO A 185 14.22 -6.59 -9.41
N GLY A 186 13.69 -5.41 -9.11
CA GLY A 186 13.17 -5.04 -7.79
C GLY A 186 12.10 -6.01 -7.29
N PHE A 187 11.18 -6.44 -8.16
CA PHE A 187 10.13 -7.38 -7.75
C PHE A 187 10.64 -8.79 -7.48
N ALA A 188 11.62 -9.28 -8.26
CA ALA A 188 12.26 -10.55 -7.98
C ALA A 188 13.08 -10.49 -6.68
N ALA A 189 13.69 -9.33 -6.36
CA ALA A 189 14.35 -9.13 -5.08
C ALA A 189 13.35 -9.19 -3.91
N ALA A 190 12.19 -8.54 -4.04
CA ALA A 190 11.11 -8.63 -3.06
C ALA A 190 10.66 -10.08 -2.84
N CYS A 191 10.42 -10.82 -3.93
CA CYS A 191 10.05 -12.24 -3.90
C CYS A 191 11.07 -13.12 -3.16
N ARG A 192 12.38 -12.91 -3.39
CA ARG A 192 13.43 -13.64 -2.66
C ARG A 192 13.50 -13.29 -1.18
N GLN A 193 13.26 -12.04 -0.79
CA GLN A 193 13.24 -11.65 0.61
C GLN A 193 11.98 -12.15 1.32
N ALA A 194 10.85 -12.17 0.62
CA ALA A 194 9.59 -12.70 1.14
C ALA A 194 9.71 -14.19 1.48
N GLU A 195 10.34 -14.99 0.61
CA GLU A 195 10.63 -16.40 0.87
C GLU A 195 11.44 -16.64 2.15
N ARG A 196 12.34 -15.70 2.47
CA ARG A 196 13.20 -15.77 3.67
C ARG A 196 12.52 -15.21 4.93
N GLY A 197 11.29 -14.73 4.82
CA GLY A 197 10.59 -14.03 5.91
C GLY A 197 11.23 -12.69 6.29
N ALA A 198 12.04 -12.11 5.41
CA ALA A 198 12.84 -10.90 5.67
C ALA A 198 12.30 -9.64 4.94
N LEU A 199 11.21 -9.76 4.18
CA LEU A 199 10.65 -8.63 3.44
C LEU A 199 9.89 -7.69 4.38
N THR A 200 10.49 -6.54 4.66
CA THR A 200 9.90 -5.46 5.47
C THR A 200 9.54 -4.26 4.59
N VAL A 201 8.75 -3.32 5.13
CA VAL A 201 8.44 -2.03 4.47
C VAL A 201 9.72 -1.23 4.16
N ALA A 202 10.71 -1.26 5.06
CA ALA A 202 12.00 -0.63 4.84
C ALA A 202 12.79 -1.31 3.71
N GLU A 203 12.75 -2.63 3.64
CA GLU A 203 13.40 -3.39 2.57
C GLU A 203 12.73 -3.14 1.21
N LEU A 204 11.39 -3.09 1.16
CA LEU A 204 10.64 -2.71 -0.04
C LEU A 204 11.04 -1.31 -0.52
N SER A 205 11.10 -0.33 0.39
CA SER A 205 11.52 1.04 0.07
C SER A 205 12.97 1.11 -0.42
N ARG A 206 13.84 0.21 0.07
CA ARG A 206 15.26 0.15 -0.33
C ARG A 206 15.47 -0.42 -1.73
N ILE A 207 14.63 -1.37 -2.15
CA ILE A 207 14.74 -2.03 -3.46
C ILE A 207 13.87 -1.38 -4.54
N ALA A 208 12.92 -0.52 -4.16
CA ALA A 208 12.09 0.22 -5.09
C ALA A 208 12.87 1.36 -5.73
N SER A 209 12.63 1.57 -7.03
CA SER A 209 12.95 2.81 -7.72
C SER A 209 11.80 3.80 -7.59
N THR A 210 12.01 5.07 -7.90
CA THR A 210 10.96 6.10 -7.81
C THR A 210 10.59 6.66 -9.17
N LEU A 211 9.29 6.88 -9.38
CA LEU A 211 8.70 7.57 -10.51
C LEU A 211 7.84 8.72 -9.97
N GLY A 212 8.46 9.87 -9.70
CA GLY A 212 7.80 10.93 -8.94
C GLY A 212 7.42 10.40 -7.55
N GLU A 213 6.14 10.44 -7.21
CA GLU A 213 5.59 9.95 -5.93
C GLU A 213 5.11 8.49 -5.98
N VAL A 214 5.44 7.75 -7.06
CA VAL A 214 5.12 6.32 -7.20
C VAL A 214 6.39 5.51 -6.96
N ASP A 215 6.33 4.56 -6.03
CA ASP A 215 7.40 3.58 -5.85
C ASP A 215 7.25 2.44 -6.86
N VAL A 216 8.36 1.97 -7.43
CA VAL A 216 8.36 1.00 -8.54
C VAL A 216 9.24 -0.20 -8.21
N LEU A 217 8.63 -1.39 -8.18
CA LEU A 217 9.34 -2.67 -8.19
C LEU A 217 9.47 -3.15 -9.64
N THR A 218 10.64 -2.93 -10.22
CA THR A 218 10.94 -3.31 -11.61
C THR A 218 10.90 -4.82 -11.83
N GLY A 219 10.57 -5.20 -13.06
CA GLY A 219 10.37 -6.59 -13.46
C GLY A 219 11.69 -7.30 -13.74
N LEU A 220 11.60 -8.53 -14.24
CA LEU A 220 12.78 -9.32 -14.56
C LEU A 220 13.62 -8.65 -15.66
N ASN A 221 14.92 -8.50 -15.42
CA ASN A 221 15.83 -7.99 -16.45
C ASN A 221 16.12 -9.02 -17.57
N ARG A 222 15.85 -10.31 -17.31
CA ARG A 222 15.93 -11.38 -18.30
C ARG A 222 14.71 -12.29 -18.17
N PRO A 223 13.91 -12.50 -19.25
CA PRO A 223 12.74 -13.36 -19.20
C PRO A 223 13.01 -14.79 -18.73
N GLY A 224 14.21 -15.33 -18.99
CA GLY A 224 14.60 -16.67 -18.53
C GLY A 224 14.70 -16.84 -17.00
N ARG A 225 14.62 -15.74 -16.23
CA ARG A 225 14.62 -15.76 -14.75
C ARG A 225 13.23 -15.89 -14.15
N TRP A 226 12.22 -16.21 -14.96
CA TRP A 226 10.84 -16.40 -14.50
C TRP A 226 10.67 -17.37 -13.31
N PRO A 227 11.52 -18.40 -13.06
CA PRO A 227 11.38 -19.23 -11.86
C PRO A 227 11.56 -18.47 -10.55
N GLU A 228 12.17 -17.28 -10.56
CA GLU A 228 12.28 -16.43 -9.37
C GLU A 228 10.93 -15.89 -8.89
N LEU A 229 9.93 -15.84 -9.78
CA LEU A 229 8.57 -15.38 -9.53
C LEU A 229 7.61 -16.56 -9.33
N SER A 230 7.97 -17.50 -8.45
CA SER A 230 7.08 -18.60 -8.09
C SER A 230 5.82 -18.10 -7.37
N HIS A 231 4.74 -18.88 -7.45
CA HIS A 231 3.45 -18.52 -6.88
C HIS A 231 3.52 -18.09 -5.39
N PRO A 232 4.08 -18.88 -4.46
CA PRO A 232 4.10 -18.51 -3.04
C PRO A 232 4.95 -17.25 -2.78
N ARG A 233 6.01 -17.02 -3.57
CA ARG A 233 6.85 -15.82 -3.44
C ARG A 233 6.12 -14.56 -3.87
N VAL A 234 5.38 -14.63 -4.98
CA VAL A 234 4.57 -13.50 -5.49
C VAL A 234 3.44 -13.19 -4.52
N VAL A 235 2.71 -14.19 -4.02
CA VAL A 235 1.67 -13.98 -3.00
C VAL A 235 2.26 -13.30 -1.76
N SER A 236 3.37 -13.81 -1.23
CA SER A 236 4.00 -13.25 -0.02
C SER A 236 4.55 -11.84 -0.24
N ALA A 237 5.13 -11.55 -1.41
CA ALA A 237 5.62 -10.22 -1.75
C ALA A 237 4.49 -9.20 -1.90
N LEU A 238 3.39 -9.58 -2.58
CA LEU A 238 2.21 -8.74 -2.70
C LEU A 238 1.52 -8.53 -1.35
N ASP A 239 1.51 -9.53 -0.48
CA ASP A 239 0.98 -9.40 0.89
C ASP A 239 1.76 -8.35 1.69
N ALA A 240 3.10 -8.38 1.63
CA ALA A 240 3.96 -7.37 2.25
C ALA A 240 3.75 -5.96 1.67
N CYS A 241 3.48 -5.84 0.36
CA CYS A 241 3.20 -4.54 -0.28
C CYS A 241 1.99 -3.85 0.33
N ARG A 242 1.04 -4.59 0.92
CA ARG A 242 -0.16 -4.03 1.54
C ARG A 242 0.11 -3.30 2.86
N GLY A 243 1.28 -3.52 3.47
CA GLY A 243 1.77 -2.69 4.58
C GLY A 243 2.63 -1.51 4.13
N TRP A 244 3.03 -1.48 2.86
CA TRP A 244 3.99 -0.50 2.30
C TRP A 244 3.30 0.63 1.54
N ALA A 245 2.33 0.31 0.69
CA ALA A 245 1.56 1.27 -0.10
C ALA A 245 0.05 1.11 0.14
N ASP A 246 -0.68 2.22 -0.02
CA ASP A 246 -2.13 2.24 0.11
C ASP A 246 -2.80 1.56 -1.10
N ASP A 247 -2.20 1.72 -2.29
CA ASP A 247 -2.54 0.98 -3.51
C ASP A 247 -1.27 0.39 -4.16
N THR A 248 -1.31 -0.88 -4.55
CA THR A 248 -0.28 -1.57 -5.33
C THR A 248 -0.85 -1.98 -6.68
N VAL A 249 -0.41 -1.35 -7.76
CA VAL A 249 -0.79 -1.69 -9.13
C VAL A 249 0.19 -2.73 -9.68
N VAL A 250 -0.31 -3.88 -10.13
CA VAL A 250 0.51 -5.01 -10.57
C VAL A 250 0.28 -5.28 -12.06
N ASP A 251 1.31 -5.10 -12.88
CA ASP A 251 1.29 -5.42 -14.30
C ASP A 251 1.67 -6.89 -14.53
N VAL A 252 0.79 -7.70 -15.14
CA VAL A 252 0.98 -9.16 -15.28
C VAL A 252 0.86 -9.67 -16.71
N ALA A 253 1.55 -10.76 -17.03
CA ALA A 253 1.49 -11.36 -18.36
C ALA A 253 0.07 -11.85 -18.73
N ALA A 254 -0.21 -11.94 -20.03
CA ALA A 254 -1.50 -12.40 -20.56
C ALA A 254 -1.85 -13.89 -20.33
N PRO A 255 -0.92 -14.86 -20.46
CA PRO A 255 -1.23 -16.29 -20.34
C PRO A 255 -1.78 -16.67 -18.95
N LEU A 256 -2.78 -17.56 -18.93
CA LEU A 256 -3.46 -18.05 -17.71
C LEU A 256 -3.42 -19.58 -17.57
N GLU A 257 -2.81 -20.25 -18.53
CA GLU A 257 -2.69 -21.70 -18.58
C GLU A 257 -1.93 -22.18 -17.33
N ARG A 258 -2.53 -23.13 -16.60
CA ARG A 258 -1.95 -23.69 -15.38
C ARG A 258 -0.98 -24.81 -15.71
N ASP A 259 -1.29 -25.64 -16.69
CA ASP A 259 -0.55 -26.87 -16.98
C ASP A 259 0.13 -26.79 -18.36
N GLU A 260 1.40 -27.19 -18.41
CA GLU A 260 1.93 -27.81 -19.63
C GLU A 260 1.28 -29.21 -19.69
N GLU A 261 0.09 -29.31 -20.29
CA GLU A 261 -0.83 -30.49 -20.31
C GLU A 261 -0.23 -31.83 -20.82
N ILE A 262 1.09 -31.97 -20.99
CA ILE A 262 1.74 -33.14 -21.61
C ILE A 262 2.88 -33.75 -20.77
N VAL A 263 3.42 -33.09 -19.73
CA VAL A 263 4.57 -33.66 -18.99
C VAL A 263 4.16 -34.23 -17.63
N SER A 264 3.91 -35.53 -17.62
CA SER A 264 3.52 -36.35 -16.46
C SER A 264 4.57 -36.41 -15.33
N ASP A 265 5.82 -35.96 -15.54
CA ASP A 265 6.95 -36.32 -14.68
C ASP A 265 7.50 -35.18 -13.80
N LEU A 266 6.91 -33.97 -13.83
CA LEU A 266 7.34 -32.81 -13.03
C LEU A 266 6.15 -32.16 -12.31
N ILE A 267 5.57 -32.88 -11.36
CA ILE A 267 4.46 -32.40 -10.52
C ILE A 267 4.87 -31.14 -9.70
N ASP A 268 6.17 -30.98 -9.41
CA ASP A 268 6.70 -29.92 -8.53
C ASP A 268 7.56 -28.84 -9.24
N GLY A 269 7.55 -28.80 -10.58
CA GLY A 269 8.31 -27.80 -11.35
C GLY A 269 7.74 -26.38 -11.23
N PRO A 270 8.59 -25.32 -11.27
CA PRO A 270 8.09 -23.95 -11.31
C PRO A 270 7.29 -23.72 -12.60
N ARG A 271 6.17 -22.99 -12.51
CA ARG A 271 5.28 -22.70 -13.65
C ARG A 271 5.46 -21.27 -14.11
N ARG A 272 5.66 -21.03 -15.41
CA ARG A 272 5.95 -19.68 -15.94
C ARG A 272 4.83 -18.66 -15.66
N ASN A 273 3.59 -19.12 -15.72
CA ASN A 273 2.41 -18.28 -15.49
C ASN A 273 2.05 -18.14 -14.00
N ALA A 274 2.85 -18.71 -13.09
CA ALA A 274 2.61 -18.67 -11.65
C ALA A 274 2.51 -17.23 -11.11
N ALA A 275 3.31 -16.30 -11.64
CA ALA A 275 3.29 -14.89 -11.24
C ALA A 275 1.95 -14.22 -11.57
N THR A 276 1.45 -14.40 -12.80
CA THR A 276 0.13 -13.88 -13.21
C THR A 276 -0.98 -14.47 -12.34
N LEU A 277 -0.99 -15.78 -12.13
CA LEU A 277 -2.03 -16.45 -11.35
C LEU A 277 -2.00 -15.99 -9.88
N ALA A 278 -0.82 -15.91 -9.27
CA ALA A 278 -0.65 -15.41 -7.90
C ALA A 278 -1.11 -13.95 -7.74
N ALA A 279 -0.79 -13.10 -8.72
CA ALA A 279 -1.23 -11.71 -8.69
C ALA A 279 -2.74 -11.56 -8.90
N LEU A 280 -3.38 -12.41 -9.70
CA LEU A 280 -4.84 -12.42 -9.84
C LEU A 280 -5.54 -12.92 -8.57
N GLU A 281 -4.98 -13.94 -7.91
CA GLU A 281 -5.46 -14.45 -6.63
C GLU A 281 -5.34 -13.43 -5.50
N ALA A 282 -4.20 -12.72 -5.44
CA ALA A 282 -3.94 -11.70 -4.42
C ALA A 282 -4.67 -10.38 -4.66
N ALA A 283 -5.33 -10.18 -5.81
CA ALA A 283 -5.96 -8.93 -6.18
C ALA A 283 -7.26 -8.67 -5.40
N ASP A 284 -7.45 -7.42 -4.98
CA ASP A 284 -8.75 -6.93 -4.50
C ASP A 284 -9.60 -6.39 -5.66
N THR A 285 -8.97 -6.02 -6.77
CA THR A 285 -9.65 -5.61 -8.01
C THR A 285 -8.77 -5.94 -9.19
N ILE A 286 -9.38 -6.44 -10.28
CA ILE A 286 -8.68 -6.75 -11.52
C ILE A 286 -9.12 -5.77 -12.59
N LEU A 287 -8.18 -5.06 -13.20
CA LEU A 287 -8.40 -4.28 -14.41
C LEU A 287 -8.15 -5.17 -15.62
N ALA A 288 -9.23 -5.63 -16.25
CA ALA A 288 -9.19 -6.52 -17.40
C ALA A 288 -9.20 -5.71 -18.72
N VAL A 289 -8.04 -5.60 -19.34
CA VAL A 289 -7.79 -4.77 -20.53
C VAL A 289 -8.17 -5.52 -21.80
N VAL A 290 -8.99 -4.86 -22.63
CA VAL A 290 -9.49 -5.37 -23.92
C VAL A 290 -9.04 -4.45 -25.03
N ALA A 291 -8.51 -4.98 -26.13
CA ALA A 291 -8.27 -4.15 -27.31
C ALA A 291 -9.59 -3.79 -28.00
N ALA A 292 -9.75 -2.51 -28.39
CA ALA A 292 -10.95 -1.99 -29.03
C ALA A 292 -11.07 -2.36 -30.53
N ASP A 293 -10.93 -3.63 -30.86
CA ASP A 293 -11.09 -4.19 -32.20
C ASP A 293 -11.73 -5.59 -32.14
N PRO A 294 -12.30 -6.10 -33.25
CA PRO A 294 -13.00 -7.39 -33.25
C PRO A 294 -12.13 -8.57 -32.79
N VAL A 295 -10.82 -8.56 -33.11
CA VAL A 295 -9.90 -9.64 -32.72
C VAL A 295 -9.63 -9.57 -31.22
N GLY A 296 -9.38 -8.38 -30.69
CA GLY A 296 -9.22 -8.11 -29.27
C GLY A 296 -10.42 -8.55 -28.43
N VAL A 297 -11.62 -8.18 -28.87
CA VAL A 297 -12.87 -8.56 -28.20
C VAL A 297 -13.07 -10.07 -28.24
N ALA A 298 -12.87 -10.72 -29.39
CA ALA A 298 -13.02 -12.17 -29.51
C ALA A 298 -12.03 -12.95 -28.65
N ARG A 299 -10.77 -12.51 -28.58
CA ARG A 299 -9.75 -13.11 -27.70
C ARG A 299 -10.11 -12.94 -26.22
N PHE A 300 -10.57 -11.75 -25.84
CA PHE A 300 -10.99 -11.49 -24.47
C PHE A 300 -12.18 -12.35 -24.05
N VAL A 301 -13.21 -12.46 -24.90
CA VAL A 301 -14.38 -13.31 -24.64
C VAL A 301 -13.97 -14.77 -24.45
N ARG A 302 -13.01 -15.28 -25.23
CA ARG A 302 -12.50 -16.65 -25.08
C ARG A 302 -11.71 -16.85 -23.79
N ALA A 303 -10.94 -15.87 -23.36
CA ALA A 303 -10.14 -15.93 -22.14
C ALA A 303 -10.94 -15.60 -20.87
N TRP A 304 -12.19 -15.13 -20.99
CA TRP A 304 -13.01 -14.73 -19.86
C TRP A 304 -13.28 -15.86 -18.84
N PRO A 305 -13.61 -17.11 -19.24
CA PRO A 305 -13.79 -18.20 -18.29
C PRO A 305 -12.54 -18.48 -17.46
N ASP A 306 -11.36 -18.49 -18.08
CA ASP A 306 -10.09 -18.73 -17.40
C ASP A 306 -9.73 -17.59 -16.45
N LEU A 307 -9.96 -16.34 -16.88
CA LEU A 307 -9.82 -15.18 -16.01
C LEU A 307 -10.74 -15.28 -14.79
N ARG A 308 -12.01 -15.65 -14.98
CA ARG A 308 -12.96 -15.81 -13.87
C ARG A 308 -12.58 -16.96 -12.95
N ALA A 309 -12.05 -18.06 -13.48
CA ALA A 309 -11.55 -19.17 -12.69
C ALA A 309 -10.33 -18.76 -11.85
N ALA A 310 -9.42 -17.94 -12.38
CA ALA A 310 -8.28 -17.42 -11.64
C ALA A 310 -8.66 -16.32 -10.63
N ALA A 311 -9.61 -15.45 -10.98
CA ALA A 311 -10.06 -14.33 -10.15
C ALA A 311 -11.01 -14.74 -9.00
N GLY A 312 -11.71 -15.87 -9.13
CA GLY A 312 -12.72 -16.28 -8.16
C GLY A 312 -13.82 -15.23 -7.98
N ALA A 313 -13.98 -14.73 -6.75
CA ALA A 313 -14.95 -13.69 -6.39
C ALA A 313 -14.43 -12.25 -6.59
N THR A 314 -13.15 -12.07 -6.92
CA THR A 314 -12.54 -10.75 -7.05
C THR A 314 -13.25 -9.92 -8.13
N PRO A 315 -13.61 -8.64 -7.84
CA PRO A 315 -14.20 -7.74 -8.82
C PRO A 315 -13.31 -7.58 -10.05
N VAL A 316 -13.90 -7.79 -11.24
CA VAL A 316 -13.23 -7.61 -12.52
C VAL A 316 -13.83 -6.41 -13.25
N ARG A 317 -13.02 -5.37 -13.45
CA ARG A 317 -13.39 -4.15 -14.17
C ARG A 317 -12.84 -4.20 -15.58
N VAL A 318 -13.73 -4.19 -16.57
CA VAL A 318 -13.32 -4.28 -17.98
C VAL A 318 -12.96 -2.90 -18.54
N VAL A 319 -11.77 -2.79 -19.11
CA VAL A 319 -11.23 -1.55 -19.71
C VAL A 319 -10.96 -1.78 -21.19
N VAL A 320 -11.79 -1.20 -22.05
CA VAL A 320 -11.61 -1.24 -23.50
C VAL A 320 -10.62 -0.15 -23.90
N ASN A 321 -9.42 -0.55 -24.30
CA ASN A 321 -8.29 0.32 -24.60
C ASN A 321 -8.14 0.61 -26.09
N LYS A 322 -7.48 1.72 -26.41
CA LYS A 322 -7.16 2.17 -27.78
C LYS A 322 -8.41 2.37 -28.66
N VAL A 323 -9.48 2.90 -28.09
CA VAL A 323 -10.72 3.15 -28.81
C VAL A 323 -10.49 4.22 -29.88
N ARG A 324 -10.57 3.82 -31.15
CA ARG A 324 -10.41 4.73 -32.30
C ARG A 324 -11.77 5.27 -32.71
N ALA A 325 -11.95 6.59 -32.64
CA ALA A 325 -13.19 7.23 -33.06
C ALA A 325 -13.58 6.92 -34.52
N ALA A 326 -12.59 6.71 -35.40
CA ALA A 326 -12.81 6.45 -36.83
C ALA A 326 -12.99 4.96 -37.19
N ALA A 327 -12.55 4.00 -36.36
CA ALA A 327 -12.46 2.59 -36.77
C ALA A 327 -13.69 1.74 -36.44
N LEU A 328 -14.63 2.28 -35.65
CA LEU A 328 -15.68 1.48 -35.03
C LEU A 328 -17.10 1.85 -35.53
N GLY A 329 -17.21 2.63 -36.61
CA GLY A 329 -18.49 3.00 -37.23
C GLY A 329 -19.45 3.77 -36.30
N VAL A 330 -20.74 3.79 -36.64
CA VAL A 330 -21.80 4.37 -35.80
C VAL A 330 -21.99 3.50 -34.55
N ASP A 331 -21.95 4.11 -33.35
CA ASP A 331 -22.10 3.43 -32.05
C ASP A 331 -21.07 2.34 -31.72
N ALA A 332 -19.82 2.56 -32.14
CA ALA A 332 -18.61 1.86 -31.71
C ALA A 332 -18.62 1.29 -30.28
N ARG A 333 -18.79 2.18 -29.30
CA ARG A 333 -18.72 1.84 -27.88
C ARG A 333 -19.91 0.98 -27.45
N GLY A 334 -21.10 1.26 -27.97
CA GLY A 334 -22.29 0.46 -27.68
C GLY A 334 -22.19 -0.95 -28.25
N GLN A 335 -21.63 -1.12 -29.45
CA GLN A 335 -21.42 -2.45 -30.04
C GLN A 335 -20.46 -3.32 -29.20
N VAL A 336 -19.32 -2.75 -28.77
CA VAL A 336 -18.37 -3.45 -27.89
C VAL A 336 -19.03 -3.78 -26.55
N ARG A 337 -19.74 -2.82 -25.93
CA ARG A 337 -20.44 -3.03 -24.65
C ARG A 337 -21.45 -4.16 -24.75
N ARG A 338 -22.34 -4.16 -25.75
CA ARG A 338 -23.34 -5.21 -25.97
C ARG A 338 -22.71 -6.58 -26.19
N THR A 339 -21.57 -6.63 -26.87
CA THR A 339 -20.84 -7.88 -27.13
C THR A 339 -20.25 -8.43 -25.83
N LEU A 340 -19.56 -7.59 -25.06
CA LEU A 340 -19.01 -7.98 -23.76
C LEU A 340 -20.11 -8.40 -22.79
N GLU A 341 -21.18 -7.61 -22.65
CA GLU A 341 -22.32 -7.93 -21.81
C GLU A 341 -22.95 -9.28 -22.19
N ARG A 342 -23.18 -9.53 -23.49
CA ARG A 342 -23.77 -10.79 -23.98
C ARG A 342 -22.92 -12.01 -23.65
N TYR A 343 -21.61 -11.94 -23.85
CA TYR A 343 -20.73 -13.12 -23.80
C TYR A 343 -19.97 -13.28 -22.48
N THR A 344 -19.81 -12.21 -21.71
CA THR A 344 -19.07 -12.22 -20.43
C THR A 344 -19.93 -11.79 -19.25
N GLY A 345 -21.10 -11.20 -19.48
CA GLY A 345 -21.93 -10.60 -18.42
C GLY A 345 -21.38 -9.28 -17.88
N ALA A 346 -20.29 -8.75 -18.45
CA ALA A 346 -19.68 -7.51 -17.98
C ALA A 346 -20.48 -6.28 -18.45
N THR A 347 -21.21 -5.67 -17.52
CA THR A 347 -21.99 -4.45 -17.77
C THR A 347 -21.17 -3.19 -17.55
N ASP A 348 -20.28 -3.23 -16.56
CA ASP A 348 -19.45 -2.11 -16.16
C ASP A 348 -18.15 -2.07 -16.97
N VAL A 349 -18.22 -1.43 -18.14
CA VAL A 349 -17.12 -1.26 -19.10
C VAL A 349 -16.67 0.19 -19.22
N ALA A 350 -15.38 0.44 -19.00
CA ALA A 350 -14.71 1.72 -19.23
C ALA A 350 -14.01 1.76 -20.59
N PHE A 351 -13.83 2.96 -21.17
CA PHE A 351 -13.26 3.14 -22.50
C PHE A 351 -12.10 4.14 -22.46
N VAL A 352 -10.92 3.72 -22.90
CA VAL A 352 -9.74 4.58 -23.04
C VAL A 352 -9.49 4.87 -24.52
N PRO A 353 -9.44 6.15 -24.93
CA PRO A 353 -9.28 6.53 -26.33
C PRO A 353 -7.89 6.18 -26.85
N TRP A 354 -7.78 6.01 -28.17
CA TRP A 354 -6.50 5.97 -28.85
C TRP A 354 -5.89 7.36 -28.93
N ASP A 355 -4.68 7.53 -28.38
CA ASP A 355 -3.89 8.75 -28.53
C ASP A 355 -2.43 8.40 -28.87
N ALA A 356 -2.17 8.23 -30.17
CA ALA A 356 -0.83 7.93 -30.66
C ALA A 356 0.18 9.02 -30.32
N ARG A 357 -0.19 10.31 -30.47
CA ARG A 357 0.74 11.42 -30.23
C ARG A 357 1.21 11.46 -28.78
N GLY A 358 0.28 11.34 -27.83
CA GLY A 358 0.61 11.30 -26.41
C GLY A 358 1.46 10.08 -26.05
N THR A 359 1.11 8.92 -26.59
CA THR A 359 1.80 7.65 -26.32
C THR A 359 3.21 7.62 -26.91
N ASP A 360 3.39 8.09 -28.15
CA ASP A 360 4.69 8.13 -28.84
C ASP A 360 5.63 9.13 -28.18
N ALA A 361 5.12 10.31 -27.80
CA ALA A 361 5.89 11.30 -27.06
C ALA A 361 6.35 10.78 -25.68
N ALA A 362 5.47 10.06 -24.97
CA ALA A 362 5.78 9.42 -23.69
C ALA A 362 6.86 8.35 -23.83
N MET A 363 6.73 7.47 -24.84
CA MET A 363 7.71 6.42 -25.12
C MET A 363 9.07 6.99 -25.49
N LEU A 364 9.11 8.02 -26.34
CA LEU A 364 10.35 8.70 -26.73
C LEU A 364 11.03 9.38 -25.54
N ALA A 365 10.24 9.97 -24.63
CA ALA A 365 10.76 10.60 -23.43
C ALA A 365 11.08 9.61 -22.30
N ALA A 366 10.72 8.33 -22.47
CA ALA A 366 10.75 7.30 -21.43
C ALA A 366 10.09 7.79 -20.13
N ARG A 367 8.88 8.34 -20.23
CA ARG A 367 8.12 8.89 -19.09
C ARG A 367 6.62 8.61 -19.27
N PRO A 368 5.82 8.60 -18.19
CA PRO A 368 4.37 8.50 -18.27
C PRO A 368 3.73 9.56 -19.19
N ILE A 369 2.65 9.19 -19.87
CA ILE A 369 1.85 10.11 -20.71
C ILE A 369 1.34 11.26 -19.85
N THR A 370 0.89 11.01 -18.63
CA THR A 370 0.44 12.09 -17.74
C THR A 370 1.54 13.12 -17.42
N HIS A 371 2.82 12.74 -17.47
CA HIS A 371 3.95 13.66 -17.25
C HIS A 371 4.36 14.43 -18.51
N VAL A 372 4.29 13.79 -19.68
CA VAL A 372 4.72 14.38 -20.96
C VAL A 372 3.61 15.14 -21.65
N ALA A 373 2.39 14.61 -21.61
CA ALA A 373 1.20 15.13 -22.24
C ALA A 373 -0.02 15.06 -21.29
N PRO A 374 -0.05 15.84 -20.19
CA PRO A 374 -1.12 15.77 -19.17
C PRO A 374 -2.54 16.03 -19.71
N ARG A 375 -2.63 16.77 -20.83
CA ARG A 375 -3.87 17.09 -21.55
C ARG A 375 -4.26 16.06 -22.60
N SER A 376 -3.49 14.98 -22.75
CA SER A 376 -3.83 13.84 -23.61
C SER A 376 -5.15 13.21 -23.18
N ALA A 377 -5.84 12.60 -24.14
CA ALA A 377 -7.10 11.93 -23.90
C ALA A 377 -6.94 10.69 -23.01
N VAL A 378 -5.77 10.04 -23.01
CA VAL A 378 -5.48 8.84 -22.21
C VAL A 378 -5.42 9.14 -20.71
N PRO A 379 -4.54 10.03 -20.20
CA PRO A 379 -4.52 10.41 -18.78
C PRO A 379 -5.87 10.90 -18.27
N THR A 380 -6.61 11.65 -19.10
CA THR A 380 -7.95 12.14 -18.75
C THR A 380 -8.95 11.00 -18.56
N ALA A 381 -8.96 10.01 -19.46
CA ALA A 381 -9.81 8.83 -19.34
C ALA A 381 -9.41 7.94 -18.16
N VAL A 382 -8.11 7.81 -17.88
CA VAL A 382 -7.59 7.01 -16.76
C VAL A 382 -7.94 7.65 -15.41
N ARG A 383 -7.79 8.97 -15.25
CA ARG A 383 -8.25 9.67 -14.03
C ARG A 383 -9.74 9.47 -13.78
N ARG A 384 -10.55 9.48 -14.83
CA ARG A 384 -11.99 9.18 -14.74
C ARG A 384 -12.24 7.74 -14.30
N LEU A 385 -11.55 6.77 -14.92
CA LEU A 385 -11.62 5.36 -14.52
C LEU A 385 -11.29 5.18 -13.03
N VAL A 386 -10.19 5.79 -12.57
CA VAL A 386 -9.76 5.75 -11.17
C VAL A 386 -10.81 6.37 -10.25
N ALA A 387 -11.31 7.56 -10.57
CA ALA A 387 -12.34 8.23 -9.76
C ALA A 387 -13.65 7.45 -9.67
N GLU A 388 -14.07 6.79 -10.76
CA GLU A 388 -15.34 6.04 -10.81
C GLU A 388 -15.23 4.63 -10.20
N SER A 389 -14.04 4.00 -10.24
CA SER A 389 -13.91 2.56 -10.01
C SER A 389 -12.89 2.17 -8.96
N LEU A 390 -11.94 3.06 -8.66
CA LEU A 390 -10.79 2.79 -7.79
C LEU A 390 -10.58 3.92 -6.77
N ALA A 391 -11.61 4.73 -6.49
CA ALA A 391 -11.49 5.84 -5.55
C ALA A 391 -10.83 5.38 -4.24
N PRO A 392 -9.94 6.19 -3.65
CA PRO A 392 -9.29 5.86 -2.39
C PRO A 392 -10.34 5.45 -1.38
N ARG A 393 -10.05 4.41 -0.59
CA ARG A 393 -10.96 3.94 0.45
C ARG A 393 -11.08 5.07 1.47
N ALA A 394 -12.10 5.92 1.34
CA ALA A 394 -12.48 6.83 2.40
C ALA A 394 -12.68 5.95 3.64
N ALA A 395 -11.98 6.28 4.74
CA ALA A 395 -12.20 5.63 6.02
C ALA A 395 -13.71 5.62 6.23
N ALA A 396 -14.32 4.42 6.23
CA ALA A 396 -15.76 4.29 6.28
C ALA A 396 -16.24 5.08 7.50
N GLU A 397 -16.95 6.18 7.27
CA GLU A 397 -17.78 6.75 8.33
C GLU A 397 -18.69 5.60 8.77
N PRO A 398 -18.74 5.26 10.07
CA PRO A 398 -19.74 4.32 10.54
C PRO A 398 -21.07 4.86 10.03
N THR A 399 -21.79 4.03 9.28
CA THR A 399 -23.14 4.30 8.82
C THR A 399 -24.04 4.35 10.06
N ALA A 400 -23.92 5.42 10.85
CA ALA A 400 -24.89 5.83 11.83
C ALA A 400 -26.11 6.30 11.04
N THR A 401 -26.94 5.32 10.68
CA THR A 401 -28.39 5.47 10.65
C THR A 401 -28.87 6.77 9.98
N ARG A 402 -28.55 6.92 8.69
CA ARG A 402 -29.27 7.84 7.78
C ARG A 402 -30.79 7.54 7.72
N GLN A 403 -31.22 6.37 8.22
CA GLN A 403 -32.62 6.01 8.41
C GLN A 403 -33.26 6.56 9.70
N ALA A 404 -32.49 6.88 10.75
CA ALA A 404 -33.06 7.44 12.00
C ALA A 404 -33.43 8.93 11.85
N ARG A 405 -32.62 9.71 11.13
CA ARG A 405 -32.90 11.14 10.89
C ARG A 405 -34.10 11.38 9.96
N ARG A 406 -34.47 10.42 9.11
CA ARG A 406 -35.67 10.51 8.25
C ARG A 406 -36.97 10.16 8.98
N ARG A 407 -36.93 9.48 10.13
CA ARG A 407 -38.13 9.21 10.95
C ARG A 407 -38.51 10.37 11.86
N LEU A 408 -37.53 11.13 12.36
CA LEU A 408 -37.79 12.31 13.22
C LEU A 408 -38.34 13.52 12.44
N ALA A 409 -38.03 13.64 11.15
CA ALA A 409 -38.56 14.71 10.29
C ALA A 409 -39.99 14.45 9.75
N ARG A 410 -40.62 13.33 10.11
CA ARG A 410 -42.01 12.99 9.75
C ARG A 410 -42.98 13.03 10.94
N THR A 411 -42.48 13.41 12.11
CA THR A 411 -43.27 13.57 13.35
C THR A 411 -43.05 14.93 14.01
N ALA A 412 -42.64 15.95 13.24
CA ALA A 412 -42.56 17.33 13.68
C ALA A 412 -43.57 18.18 12.92
#